data_AF-A0A0B9A730-F1
#
_entry.id   AF-A0A0B9A730-F1
#
_cell.length_a   1.000
_cell.length_b   1.000
_cell.length_c   1.000
_cell.angle_alpha   90.00
_cell.angle_beta   90.00
_cell.angle_gamma   90.00
#
_symmetry.space_group_name_H-M   'P 1'
#
loop_
_entity.id
_entity.type
_entity.pdbx_description
1 polymer ?
#
loop_
_entity_poly.entity_id
_entity_poly.type
_entity_poly.pdbx_seq_one_letter_code
_entity_poly.pdbx_strand_id
1 'polypeptide(L)' 'MATPRDKFRIFAIAALVGLVSACGPGEDEKPGGVSRDDAKALDAAAEMLDARAQPALPEATVPVQEAPMPSAR' A
#
# COMPACT_ATOMS: atom_id res chain seq x y z
N MET A 1 11.36 -20.09 -43.03
CA MET A 1 10.12 -20.67 -42.46
C MET A 1 10.36 -20.91 -40.98
N ALA A 2 9.61 -20.24 -40.10
CA ALA A 2 9.75 -20.40 -38.66
C ALA A 2 9.30 -21.82 -38.25
N THR A 3 10.14 -22.51 -37.49
CA THR A 3 9.86 -23.88 -37.04
C THR A 3 8.75 -23.88 -35.98
N PRO A 4 8.04 -25.00 -35.76
CA PRO A 4 7.01 -25.08 -34.72
C PRO A 4 7.54 -24.73 -33.31
N ARG A 5 8.83 -24.96 -33.05
CA ARG A 5 9.51 -24.54 -31.81
C ARG A 5 9.66 -23.03 -31.70
N ASP A 6 9.85 -22.33 -32.81
CA ASP A 6 9.96 -20.86 -32.82
C ASP A 6 8.62 -20.20 -32.55
N LYS A 7 7.54 -20.74 -33.14
CA LYS A 7 6.17 -20.26 -32.88
C LYS A 7 5.76 -20.43 -31.42
N PHE A 8 6.11 -21.57 -30.81
CA PHE A 8 5.85 -21.83 -29.39
C PHE A 8 6.63 -20.88 -28.47
N ARG A 9 7.90 -20.60 -28.80
CA ARG A 9 8.72 -19.63 -28.05
C ARG A 9 8.18 -18.22 -28.14
N ILE A 10 7.76 -17.79 -29.33
CA ILE A 10 7.16 -16.46 -29.53
C ILE A 10 5.86 -16.34 -28.71
N PHE A 11 5.02 -17.37 -28.72
CA PHE A 11 3.79 -17.38 -27.93
C PHE A 11 4.08 -17.32 -26.42
N ALA A 12 5.05 -18.11 -25.94
CA ALA A 12 5.44 -18.11 -24.53
C ALA A 12 6.00 -16.74 -24.08
N ILE A 13 6.82 -16.09 -24.90
CA ILE A 13 7.35 -14.75 -24.60
C ILE A 13 6.23 -13.72 -24.58
N ALA A 14 5.29 -13.76 -25.53
CA ALA A 14 4.15 -12.84 -25.56
C ALA A 14 3.26 -12.99 -24.32
N ALA A 15 3.00 -14.22 -23.88
CA ALA A 15 2.24 -14.50 -22.67
C ALA A 15 2.95 -13.98 -21.41
N LEU A 16 4.28 -14.13 -21.33
CA LEU A 16 5.08 -13.69 -20.19
C LEU A 16 5.13 -12.15 -20.10
N VAL A 17 5.26 -11.47 -21.23
CA VAL A 17 5.19 -9.99 -21.30
C VAL A 17 3.82 -9.48 -20.86
N GLY A 18 2.72 -10.15 -21.24
CA GLY A 18 1.37 -9.80 -20.79
C GLY A 18 1.15 -10.03 -19.29
N LEU A 19 1.82 -11.00 -18.68
CA LEU A 19 1.75 -11.22 -17.23
C LEU A 19 2.46 -10.11 -16.45
N VAL A 20 3.58 -9.59 -16.98
CA VAL A 20 4.36 -8.55 -16.32
C VAL A 20 3.62 -7.20 -16.28
N SER A 21 2.75 -6.90 -17.26
CA SER A 21 1.96 -5.66 -17.23
C SER A 21 0.91 -5.60 -16.11
N ALA A 22 0.56 -6.73 -15.50
CA ALA A 22 -0.32 -6.78 -14.33
C ALA A 22 0.41 -6.56 -12.99
N CYS A 23 1.76 -6.55 -13.01
CA CYS A 23 2.60 -6.32 -11.84
C CYS A 23 3.37 -4.98 -11.97
N GLY A 24 2.79 -4.03 -12.69
CA GLY A 24 3.27 -2.66 -12.75
C GLY A 24 3.00 -1.96 -11.41
N PRO A 25 3.84 -0.98 -11.02
CA PRO A 25 3.57 -0.18 -9.85
C PRO A 25 2.21 0.48 -10.04
N GLY A 26 1.23 0.13 -9.21
CA GLY A 26 -0.03 0.84 -9.15
C GLY A 26 0.29 2.32 -8.98
N GLU A 27 -0.06 3.12 -9.98
CA GLU A 27 0.33 4.53 -10.13
C GLU A 27 -0.08 5.42 -8.94
N ASP A 28 -0.94 4.91 -8.06
CA ASP A 28 -1.44 5.56 -6.85
C ASP A 28 -0.93 4.97 -5.52
N GLU A 29 -0.14 3.89 -5.52
CA GLU A 29 0.30 3.23 -4.29
C GLU A 29 1.52 3.94 -3.68
N LYS A 30 1.27 5.09 -3.05
CA LYS A 30 2.26 5.78 -2.20
C LYS A 30 2.45 5.05 -0.87
N PRO A 31 3.61 5.22 -0.19
CA PRO A 31 3.79 4.75 1.19
C PRO A 31 2.63 5.25 2.07
N GLY A 32 1.93 4.33 2.72
CA GLY A 32 0.69 4.63 3.45
C GLY A 32 -0.56 3.99 2.86
N GLY A 33 -0.50 3.45 1.63
CA GLY A 33 -1.57 2.60 1.06
C GLY A 33 -2.91 3.30 0.87
N VAL A 34 -2.92 4.64 0.80
CA VAL A 34 -4.12 5.46 0.60
C VAL A 34 -3.97 6.30 -0.66
N SER A 35 -5.08 6.52 -1.36
CA SER A 35 -5.09 7.40 -2.52
C SER A 35 -4.88 8.86 -2.10
N ARG A 36 -4.57 9.75 -3.06
CA ARG A 36 -4.40 11.18 -2.76
C ARG A 36 -5.68 11.82 -2.22
N ASP A 37 -6.83 11.39 -2.73
CA ASP A 37 -8.12 11.92 -2.31
C ASP A 37 -8.48 11.42 -0.91
N ASP A 38 -8.19 10.16 -0.60
CA ASP A 38 -8.35 9.59 0.74
C ASP A 38 -7.44 10.30 1.76
N ALA A 39 -6.18 10.54 1.40
CA ALA A 39 -5.24 11.28 2.26
C ALA A 39 -5.76 12.69 2.60
N LYS A 40 -6.28 13.41 1.60
CA LYS A 40 -6.86 14.74 1.80
C LYS A 40 -8.10 14.71 2.70
N ALA A 41 -8.94 13.68 2.58
CA ALA A 41 -10.11 13.52 3.44
C ALA A 41 -9.70 13.24 4.90
N LEU A 42 -8.65 12.44 5.12
CA LEU A 42 -8.11 12.15 6.44
C LEU A 42 -7.51 13.40 7.10
N ASP A 43 -6.78 14.23 6.33
CA ASP A 43 -6.22 15.49 6.83
C ASP A 43 -7.31 16.47 7.27
N ALA A 44 -8.38 16.60 6.48
CA ALA A 44 -9.53 17.43 6.84
C ALA A 44 -10.24 16.91 8.11
N ALA A 45 -10.36 15.60 8.26
CA ALA A 45 -10.92 15.00 9.48
C ALA A 45 -10.04 15.26 10.70
N ALA A 46 -8.71 15.20 10.55
CA ALA A 46 -7.77 15.52 11.62
C ALA A 46 -7.87 16.99 12.05
N GLU A 47 -7.96 17.93 11.10
CA GLU A 47 -8.15 19.35 11.40
C GLU A 47 -9.45 19.61 12.18
N MET A 48 -10.53 18.90 11.84
CA MET A 48 -11.79 18.95 12.58
C MET A 48 -11.70 18.37 14.01
N LEU A 49 -10.74 17.48 14.28
CA LEU A 49 -10.49 16.93 15.62
C LEU A 49 -9.62 17.89 16.44
N ASP A 50 -8.60 18.48 15.82
CA ASP A 50 -7.69 19.43 16.47
C ASP A 50 -8.41 20.74 16.85
N ALA A 51 -9.37 21.17 16.03
CA ALA A 51 -10.20 22.35 16.32
C ALA A 51 -11.17 22.15 17.50
N ARG A 52 -11.40 20.91 17.96
CA ARG A 52 -12.29 20.63 19.09
C ARG A 52 -11.52 20.79 20.40
N ALA A 53 -12.17 21.40 21.39
CA ALA A 53 -11.68 21.35 22.76
C ALA A 53 -11.64 19.87 23.20
N GLN A 54 -10.43 19.32 23.29
CA GLN A 54 -10.23 17.96 23.77
C GLN A 54 -10.69 17.89 25.24
N PRO A 55 -11.51 16.90 25.62
CA PRO A 55 -11.81 16.70 27.02
C PRO A 55 -10.50 16.45 27.77
N ALA A 56 -10.42 16.91 29.02
CA ALA A 56 -9.29 16.56 29.88
C ALA A 56 -9.32 15.04 30.08
N LEU A 57 -8.46 14.34 29.34
CA LEU A 57 -8.25 12.92 29.55
C LEU A 57 -7.42 12.79 30.83
N PRO A 58 -7.74 11.83 31.72
CA PRO A 58 -6.81 11.47 32.78
C PRO A 58 -5.48 11.09 32.13
N GLU A 59 -4.35 11.43 32.78
CA GLU A 59 -3.03 10.92 32.41
C GLU A 59 -3.17 9.43 32.12
N ALA A 60 -2.92 9.05 30.86
CA ALA A 60 -3.07 7.68 30.45
C ALA A 60 -1.96 6.87 31.12
N THR A 61 -2.24 6.29 32.29
CA THR A 61 -1.46 5.20 32.85
C THR A 61 -1.74 3.96 31.99
N VAL A 62 -1.27 3.96 30.75
CA VAL A 62 -1.22 2.76 29.94
C VAL A 62 -0.15 1.90 30.60
N PRO A 63 -0.47 0.68 31.10
CA PRO A 63 0.57 -0.26 31.47
C PRO A 63 1.51 -0.37 30.27
N VAL A 64 2.82 -0.30 30.49
CA VAL A 64 3.82 -0.49 29.42
C VAL A 64 3.48 -1.80 28.72
N GLN A 65 2.82 -1.72 27.57
CA GLN A 65 2.64 -2.86 26.69
C GLN A 65 3.98 -3.04 26.02
N GLU A 66 4.67 -4.10 26.40
CA GLU A 66 5.93 -4.49 25.80
C GLU A 66 5.72 -4.58 24.29
N ALA A 67 6.44 -3.74 23.55
CA ALA A 67 6.32 -3.68 22.10
C ALA A 67 6.55 -5.10 21.55
N PRO A 68 5.69 -5.60 20.65
CA PRO A 68 5.91 -6.90 20.04
C PRO A 68 7.31 -6.88 19.39
N MET A 69 8.17 -7.82 19.82
CA MET A 69 9.53 -7.90 19.31
C MET A 69 9.49 -7.94 17.79
N PRO A 70 10.33 -7.16 17.08
CA PRO A 70 10.40 -7.25 15.64
C PRO A 70 10.72 -8.70 15.26
N SER A 71 9.81 -9.33 14.52
CA SER A 71 10.05 -10.65 13.97
C SER A 71 11.23 -10.52 13.00
N ALA A 72 12.40 -10.97 13.45
CA ALA A 72 13.59 -11.03 12.62
C ALA A 72 13.29 -11.97 11.44
N ARG A 73 13.38 -11.43 10.23
CA ARG A 73 13.26 -12.19 8.99
C ARG A 73 14.66 -12.49 8.45
#